data_AF-A0A1V5K9C4-F1
#
_entry.id   AF-A0A1V5K9C4-F1
#
_cell.length_a   1.000
_cell.length_b   1.000
_cell.length_c   1.000
_cell.angle_alpha   90.00
_cell.angle_beta   90.00
_cell.angle_gamma   90.00
#
_symmetry.space_group_name_H-M   'P 1'
#
loop_
_entity.id
_entity.type
_entity.pdbx_description
1 polymer ?
#
loop_
_entity_poly.entity_id
_entity_poly.type
_entity_poly.pdbx_seq_one_letter_code
_entity_poly.pdbx_strand_id
1 'polypeptide(L)' 'MSDLMLAEAKTAAPLIFKNAGPGCVNGPCPEGKMTCGKITEVRKKYSSDSRE' A
#
# COMPACT_ATOMS: atom_id res chain seq x y z
N MET A 1 5.33 9.48 7.33
CA MET A 1 4.63 9.27 8.62
C MET A 1 3.71 8.05 8.56
N SER A 2 2.83 7.92 7.56
CA SER A 2 1.89 6.79 7.45
C SER A 2 2.54 5.41 7.20
N ASP A 3 3.66 5.35 6.49
CA ASP A 3 4.35 4.08 6.18
C ASP A 3 4.84 3.33 7.43
N LEU A 4 5.31 4.07 8.43
CA LEU A 4 5.80 3.50 9.69
C LEU A 4 4.66 2.88 10.50
N MET A 5 3.49 3.52 10.52
CA MET A 5 2.30 2.98 11.18
C MET A 5 1.84 1.69 10.52
N LEU A 6 1.89 1.63 9.18
CA LEU A 6 1.52 0.43 8.44
C LEU A 6 2.50 -0.73 8.71
N ALA A 7 3.80 -0.45 8.77
CA ALA A 7 4.81 -1.45 9.11
C ALA A 7 4.58 -2.02 10.51
N GLU A 8 4.37 -1.15 11.52
CA GLU A 8 4.12 -1.58 12.89
C GLU A 8 2.82 -2.39 13.01
N ALA A 9 1.76 -1.95 12.32
CA ALA A 9 0.47 -2.66 12.30
C ALA A 9 0.58 -4.04 11.64
N LYS A 10 1.39 -4.19 10.59
CA LYS A 10 1.68 -5.49 9.96
C LYS A 10 2.47 -6.42 10.88
N THR A 11 3.40 -5.88 11.66
CA THR A 11 4.11 -6.65 12.69
C THR A 11 3.16 -7.09 13.81
N ALA A 12 2.31 -6.18 14.28
CA ALA A 12 1.38 -6.45 15.39
C ALA A 12 0.23 -7.40 15.00
N ALA A 13 -0.30 -7.29 13.78
CA ALA A 13 -1.43 -8.09 13.31
C ALA A 13 -1.35 -8.36 11.79
N PRO A 14 -0.45 -9.27 11.35
CA PRO A 14 -0.19 -9.51 9.93
C PRO A 14 -1.43 -10.01 9.18
N LEU A 15 -2.25 -10.87 9.78
CA LEU A 15 -3.47 -11.40 9.14
C LEU A 15 -4.51 -10.32 8.84
N ILE A 16 -4.62 -9.30 9.70
CA ILE A 16 -5.59 -8.22 9.55
C ILE A 16 -5.07 -7.18 8.54
N PHE A 17 -3.77 -6.84 8.62
CA PHE A 17 -3.15 -5.78 7.82
C PHE A 17 -2.42 -6.27 6.57
N LYS A 18 -2.51 -7.57 6.24
CA LYS A 18 -1.91 -8.18 5.04
C LYS A 18 -2.23 -7.40 3.76
N ASN A 19 -3.49 -6.99 3.61
CA ASN A 19 -3.96 -6.24 2.44
C ASN A 19 -3.96 -4.73 2.64
N ALA A 20 -3.45 -4.24 3.77
CA ALA A 20 -3.42 -2.81 4.07
C ALA A 20 -2.29 -2.11 3.31
N GLY A 21 -2.62 -0.96 2.73
CA GLY A 21 -1.72 -0.15 1.92
C GLY A 21 -2.47 0.53 0.77
N PRO A 22 -1.74 1.20 -0.14
CA PRO A 22 -2.35 1.88 -1.27
C PRO A 22 -3.00 0.87 -2.23
N GLY A 23 -4.29 1.07 -2.54
CA GLY A 23 -5.01 0.19 -3.47
C GLY A 23 -4.46 0.22 -4.90
N CYS A 24 -3.77 1.30 -5.29
CA CYS A 24 -3.12 1.43 -6.59
C CYS A 24 -1.91 0.48 -6.80
N VAL A 25 -1.46 -0.21 -5.75
CA VAL A 25 -0.43 -1.25 -5.84
C VAL A 25 -0.98 -2.50 -6.55
N ASN A 26 -2.23 -2.87 -6.26
CA ASN A 26 -2.86 -4.09 -6.78
C ASN A 26 -3.69 -3.85 -8.05
N GLY A 27 -3.81 -2.60 -8.51
CA GLY A 27 -4.72 -2.27 -9.60
C GLY A 27 -4.70 -0.79 -9.99
N PRO A 28 -5.72 -0.32 -10.74
CA PRO A 28 -5.88 1.09 -11.04
C PRO A 28 -6.08 1.90 -9.75
N CYS A 29 -5.82 3.21 -9.80
CA CYS A 29 -5.99 4.06 -8.62
C CYS A 29 -7.46 4.05 -8.16
N PRO A 30 -7.75 3.67 -6.90
CA PRO A 30 -9.13 3.61 -6.39
C PRO A 30 -9.80 4.99 -6.35
N GLU A 31 -9.00 6.06 -6.36
CA GLU A 31 -9.47 7.45 -6.33
C GLU A 31 -9.91 7.96 -7.73
N GLY A 32 -9.68 7.18 -8.80
CA GLY A 32 -10.15 7.48 -10.14
C GLY A 32 -9.67 8.84 -10.67
N LYS A 33 -10.60 9.79 -10.83
CA LYS A 33 -10.31 11.16 -11.28
C LYS A 33 -9.46 11.96 -10.28
N MET A 34 -9.45 11.55 -9.01
CA MET A 34 -8.63 12.16 -7.95
C MET A 34 -7.28 11.46 -7.78
N THR A 35 -6.85 10.69 -8.78
CA THR A 35 -5.54 10.04 -8.75
C THR A 35 -4.41 11.04 -8.56
N CYS A 36 -3.44 10.68 -7.71
CA CYS A 36 -2.23 11.47 -7.52
C CYS A 36 -1.28 11.44 -8.75
N GLY A 37 -1.57 10.62 -9.77
CA GLY A 37 -0.76 10.48 -10.99
C GLY A 37 0.56 9.71 -10.81
N LYS A 38 0.97 9.44 -9.57
CA LYS A 38 2.28 8.84 -9.22
C LYS A 38 2.21 7.32 -8.98
N ILE A 39 1.32 6.63 -9.71
CA ILE A 39 1.05 5.19 -9.50
C ILE A 39 2.33 4.34 -9.64
N THR A 40 3.19 4.68 -10.61
CA THR A 40 4.44 3.97 -10.86
C THR A 40 5.44 4.12 -9.71
N GLU A 41 5.56 5.31 -9.12
CA GLU A 41 6.42 5.57 -7.95
C GLU A 41 5.90 4.81 -6.72
N VAL A 42 4.59 4.84 -6.49
CA VAL A 42 3.95 4.12 -5.38
C VAL A 42 4.18 2.62 -5.52
N ARG A 43 3.96 2.04 -6.70
CA ARG A 43 4.21 0.60 -6.93
C ARG A 43 5.66 0.21 -6.68
N LYS A 44 6.63 1.01 -7.13
CA LYS A 44 8.05 0.77 -6.84
C LYS A 44 8.34 0.84 -5.33
N LYS A 45 7.75 1.79 -4.62
CA LYS A 45 7.96 1.98 -3.17
C LYS A 45 7.42 0.81 -2.34
N TYR A 46 6.32 0.18 -2.75
CA TYR A 46 5.70 -0.94 -2.03
C TYR A 46 5.94 -2.31 -2.69
N SER A 47 6.89 -2.44 -3.63
CA SER A 47 7.12 -3.73 -4.32
C SER A 47 7.73 -4.80 -3.43
N SER A 48 8.41 -4.41 -2.35
CA SER A 48 9.02 -5.31 -1.36
C SER A 48 8.06 -5.74 -0.25
N ASP A 49 6.80 -5.31 -0.32
CA ASP A 49 5.79 -5.64 0.68
C ASP A 49 5.20 -7.01 0.33
N SER A 50 5.77 -8.06 0.95
CA SER A 50 5.40 -9.47 0.74
C SER A 50 4.01 -9.77 1.33
N ARG A 51 2.96 -9.41 0.59
CA ARG A 51 1.55 -9.68 0.95
C ARG A 51 1.14 -11.09 0.48
N GLU A 52 1.79 -12.13 0.97
CA GLU A 52 1.43 -13.53 0.66
C GLU A 52 0.25 -14.03 1.47
#